data_AF-A0A5C3QHN5-F1
#
_entry.id   AF-A0A5C3QHN5-F1
#
_cell.length_a   1.000
_cell.length_b   1.000
_cell.length_c   1.000
_cell.angle_alpha   90.00
_cell.angle_beta   90.00
_cell.angle_gamma   90.00
#
_symmetry.space_group_name_H-M   'P 1'
#
loop_
_entity.id
_entity.type
_entity.pdbx_description
1 polymer ?
#
loop_
_entity_poly.entity_id
_entity_poly.type
_entity_poly.pdbx_seq_one_letter_code
_entity_poly.pdbx_strand_id
1 'polypeptide(L)'
;MFSNTFFTVLTVALAGLNVASATPVTPTFDAVKCYFIVTPSPNLGPEALQTSINYAVGRKTGGSWPNTILQTDNKIFEHNDGTYDLESIIEVDGVGAADIITFVESWDEETIDGLQAQWKVNAVNCYDQA
;
A
#
# COMPACT_ATOMS: atom_id res chain seq x y z
N MET A 1 -7.93 80.08 23.58
CA MET A 1 -7.48 78.76 24.08
C MET A 1 -7.88 77.71 23.05
N PHE A 2 -6.89 77.25 22.30
CA PHE A 2 -6.91 76.20 21.26
C PHE A 2 -7.08 74.82 21.91
N SER A 3 -7.40 73.69 21.28
CA SER A 3 -7.93 73.25 19.98
C SER A 3 -8.05 71.71 20.13
N ASN A 4 -8.97 71.08 19.39
CA ASN A 4 -9.18 69.63 19.27
C ASN A 4 -7.89 68.83 19.00
N THR A 5 -7.77 67.62 19.58
CA THR A 5 -6.92 66.57 18.99
C THR A 5 -7.41 65.14 19.28
N PHE A 6 -8.09 64.58 18.28
CA PHE A 6 -7.99 63.22 17.70
C PHE A 6 -7.69 62.02 18.61
N PHE A 7 -8.70 61.15 18.78
CA PHE A 7 -8.49 59.71 19.02
C PHE A 7 -8.24 59.00 17.69
N THR A 8 -7.02 58.50 17.48
CA THR A 8 -6.68 57.65 16.33
C THR A 8 -7.15 56.22 16.61
N VAL A 9 -8.21 55.79 15.94
CA VAL A 9 -8.60 54.37 15.86
C VAL A 9 -7.73 53.73 14.78
N LEU A 10 -6.73 52.96 15.16
CA LEU A 10 -5.98 52.12 14.23
C LEU A 10 -6.70 50.77 14.10
N THR A 11 -7.64 50.68 13.16
CA THR A 11 -8.19 49.40 12.72
C THR A 11 -7.12 48.60 12.00
N VAL A 12 -6.67 47.50 12.60
CA VAL A 12 -5.88 46.48 11.92
C VAL A 12 -6.80 45.78 10.92
N ALA A 13 -6.57 46.02 9.63
CA ALA A 13 -7.19 45.22 8.59
C ALA A 13 -6.60 43.81 8.66
N LEU A 14 -7.37 42.86 9.22
CA LEU A 14 -7.09 41.44 9.02
C LEU A 14 -7.29 41.16 7.53
N ALA A 15 -6.19 41.03 6.80
CA ALA A 15 -6.22 40.41 5.49
C ALA A 15 -6.78 39.00 5.68
N GLY A 16 -8.00 38.77 5.16
CA GLY A 16 -8.62 37.46 5.16
C GLY A 16 -7.70 36.51 4.41
N LEU A 17 -7.05 35.60 5.15
CA LEU A 17 -6.50 34.41 4.54
C LEU A 17 -7.67 33.62 3.97
N ASN A 18 -7.79 33.63 2.65
CA ASN A 18 -8.55 32.61 1.94
C ASN A 18 -7.80 31.29 2.18
N VAL A 19 -8.13 30.61 3.27
CA VAL A 19 -7.77 29.21 3.43
C VAL A 19 -8.58 28.45 2.39
N ALA A 20 -7.96 28.19 1.24
CA ALA A 20 -8.46 27.17 0.34
C ALA A 20 -8.52 25.89 1.17
N SER A 21 -9.71 25.49 1.58
CA SER A 21 -9.93 24.19 2.19
C SER A 21 -9.61 23.15 1.12
N ALA A 22 -8.43 22.56 1.19
CA ALA A 22 -8.17 21.34 0.44
C ALA A 22 -9.15 20.30 0.98
N THR A 23 -10.16 19.95 0.18
CA THR A 23 -10.98 18.78 0.49
C THR A 23 -10.05 17.58 0.40
N PRO A 24 -9.88 16.79 1.47
CA PRO A 24 -9.13 15.55 1.36
C PRO A 24 -9.82 14.71 0.28
N VAL A 25 -9.10 14.45 -0.81
CA VAL A 25 -9.51 13.42 -1.77
C VAL A 25 -9.33 12.12 -1.01
N THR A 26 -10.44 11.50 -0.60
CA THR A 26 -10.38 10.13 -0.07
C THR A 26 -9.96 9.26 -1.25
N PRO A 27 -8.76 8.65 -1.24
CA PRO A 27 -8.37 7.77 -2.31
C PRO A 27 -9.39 6.61 -2.32
N THR A 28 -9.88 6.28 -3.50
CA THR A 28 -10.72 5.09 -3.68
C THR A 28 -9.74 3.95 -3.94
N PHE A 29 -9.57 3.09 -2.96
CA PHE A 29 -8.78 1.88 -3.10
C PHE A 29 -9.72 0.74 -3.44
N ASP A 30 -9.51 0.12 -4.61
CA ASP A 30 -10.10 -1.18 -4.88
C ASP A 30 -9.19 -2.23 -4.22
N ALA A 31 -9.67 -2.84 -3.14
CA ALA A 31 -8.93 -3.85 -2.40
C ALA A 31 -9.08 -5.21 -3.08
N VAL A 32 -7.94 -5.82 -3.42
CA VAL A 32 -7.90 -7.20 -3.94
C VAL A 32 -7.38 -8.12 -2.85
N LYS A 33 -8.06 -9.24 -2.64
CA LYS A 33 -7.54 -10.32 -1.80
C LYS A 33 -7.00 -11.45 -2.66
N CYS A 34 -5.75 -11.80 -2.42
CA CYS A 34 -5.03 -12.85 -3.11
C CYS A 34 -4.60 -13.95 -2.15
N TYR A 35 -4.68 -15.18 -2.63
CA TYR A 35 -4.21 -16.37 -1.95
C TYR A 35 -3.11 -16.99 -2.79
N PHE A 36 -1.98 -17.30 -2.17
CA PHE A 36 -0.85 -17.91 -2.83
C PHE A 36 -0.43 -19.16 -2.07
N ILE A 37 0.09 -20.13 -2.82
CA ILE A 37 1.00 -21.14 -2.26
C ILE A 37 2.40 -20.72 -2.64
N VAL A 38 3.30 -20.59 -1.66
CA VAL A 38 4.67 -20.13 -1.88
C VAL A 38 5.69 -21.04 -1.20
N THR A 39 6.86 -21.16 -1.81
CA THR A 39 8.00 -21.88 -1.24
C THR A 39 9.19 -20.94 -1.06
N PRO A 40 9.62 -20.65 0.17
CA PRO A 40 10.81 -19.83 0.44
C PRO A 40 12.10 -20.63 0.28
N SER A 41 13.15 -19.97 -0.20
CA SER A 41 14.52 -20.49 -0.23
C SER A 41 15.52 -19.42 0.21
N PRO A 42 16.22 -19.59 1.35
CA PRO A 42 16.05 -20.66 2.34
C PRO A 42 14.74 -20.52 3.14
N ASN A 43 14.23 -21.63 3.69
CA ASN A 43 13.15 -21.58 4.69
C ASN A 43 13.75 -21.22 6.07
N LEU A 44 13.47 -20.00 6.54
CA LEU A 44 13.98 -19.45 7.80
C LEU A 44 12.93 -19.48 8.94
N GLY A 45 11.78 -20.11 8.71
CA GLY A 45 10.64 -20.11 9.63
C GLY A 45 9.78 -18.83 9.54
N PRO A 46 8.54 -18.88 10.06
CA PRO A 46 7.52 -17.87 9.79
C PRO A 46 7.88 -16.46 10.30
N GLU A 47 8.55 -16.34 11.45
CA GLU A 47 8.89 -15.03 12.03
C GLU A 47 9.88 -14.24 11.16
N ALA A 48 10.96 -14.89 10.71
CA ALA A 48 11.94 -14.27 9.82
C ALA A 48 11.34 -14.02 8.42
N LEU A 49 10.52 -14.95 7.95
CA LEU A 49 9.95 -14.90 6.61
C LEU A 49 8.82 -13.87 6.45
N GLN A 50 8.07 -13.53 7.50
CA GLN A 50 6.97 -12.56 7.43
C GLN A 50 7.44 -11.18 6.94
N THR A 51 8.60 -10.71 7.41
CA THR A 51 9.17 -9.45 6.92
C THR A 51 9.70 -9.59 5.49
N SER A 52 10.28 -10.75 5.16
CA SER A 52 10.80 -11.05 3.83
C SER A 52 9.71 -11.03 2.75
N ILE A 53 8.54 -11.65 3.02
CA ILE A 53 7.43 -11.68 2.07
C ILE A 53 6.75 -10.32 1.93
N ASN A 54 6.60 -9.56 3.03
CA ASN A 54 6.08 -8.18 2.98
C ASN A 54 6.90 -7.32 2.01
N TYR A 55 8.22 -7.44 2.08
CA TYR A 55 9.10 -6.76 1.14
C TYR A 55 8.95 -7.28 -0.29
N ALA A 56 8.88 -8.59 -0.50
CA ALA A 56 8.76 -9.18 -1.83
C ALA A 56 7.50 -8.70 -2.56
N VAL A 57 6.34 -8.81 -1.90
CA VAL A 57 5.04 -8.36 -2.44
C VAL A 57 5.07 -6.85 -2.64
N GLY A 58 5.50 -6.08 -1.64
CA GLY A 58 5.55 -4.62 -1.70
C GLY A 58 6.46 -4.10 -2.81
N ARG A 59 7.65 -4.68 -2.97
CA ARG A 59 8.60 -4.31 -4.02
C ARG A 59 8.08 -4.64 -5.41
N LYS A 60 7.53 -5.84 -5.61
CA LYS A 60 7.03 -6.26 -6.92
C LYS A 60 5.84 -5.42 -7.36
N THR A 61 4.90 -5.18 -6.45
CA THR A 61 3.73 -4.33 -6.67
C THR A 61 4.13 -2.88 -6.90
N GLY A 62 4.93 -2.29 -5.99
CA GLY A 62 5.40 -0.91 -6.11
C GLY A 62 6.33 -0.66 -7.30
N GLY A 63 6.99 -1.69 -7.81
CA GLY A 63 7.76 -1.61 -9.05
C GLY A 63 6.90 -1.50 -10.32
N SER A 64 5.69 -2.07 -10.31
CA SER A 64 4.73 -1.99 -11.42
C SER A 64 4.03 -0.62 -11.48
N TRP A 65 3.69 -0.07 -10.31
CA TRP A 65 3.01 1.23 -10.19
C TRP A 65 3.85 2.24 -9.40
N PRO A 66 4.96 2.74 -9.98
CA PRO A 66 5.80 3.71 -9.30
C PRO A 66 5.04 5.01 -9.05
N ASN A 67 5.27 5.64 -7.89
CA ASN A 67 4.64 6.89 -7.45
C ASN A 67 3.15 6.79 -7.12
N THR A 68 2.62 5.57 -6.93
CA THR A 68 1.27 5.37 -6.37
C THR A 68 1.35 5.03 -4.88
N ILE A 69 0.27 5.31 -4.15
CA ILE A 69 0.14 4.84 -2.77
C ILE A 69 -0.21 3.37 -2.83
N LEU A 70 0.64 2.53 -2.23
CA LEU A 70 0.46 1.10 -2.11
C LEU A 70 0.17 0.76 -0.65
N GLN A 71 -0.90 0.00 -0.40
CA GLN A 71 -1.12 -0.67 0.87
C GLN A 71 -1.11 -2.18 0.64
N THR A 72 -0.35 -2.91 1.47
CA THR A 72 -0.38 -4.36 1.48
C THR A 72 -0.46 -4.88 2.91
N ASP A 73 -1.31 -5.88 3.14
CA ASP A 73 -1.35 -6.68 4.37
C ASP A 73 -1.13 -8.14 4.00
N ASN A 74 -0.04 -8.74 4.47
CA ASN A 74 0.32 -10.11 4.14
C ASN A 74 0.40 -10.96 5.41
N LYS A 75 -0.13 -12.18 5.34
CA LYS A 75 -0.05 -13.18 6.41
C LYS A 75 0.37 -14.51 5.82
N ILE A 76 1.36 -15.15 6.44
CA ILE A 76 1.83 -16.47 6.03
C ILE A 76 1.50 -17.55 7.06
N PHE A 77 1.17 -18.73 6.57
CA PHE A 77 0.90 -19.92 7.37
C PHE A 77 1.74 -21.07 6.86
N GLU A 78 2.62 -21.59 7.70
CA GLU A 78 3.54 -22.68 7.34
C GLU A 78 2.81 -24.03 7.19
N HIS A 79 3.18 -24.80 6.17
CA HIS A 79 2.80 -26.19 6.00
C HIS A 79 3.97 -27.13 6.35
N ASN A 80 3.66 -28.40 6.62
CA ASN A 80 4.66 -29.41 7.01
C ASN A 80 5.56 -29.91 5.86
N ASP A 81 5.37 -29.41 4.64
CA ASP A 81 6.16 -29.76 3.45
C ASP A 81 7.14 -28.65 3.02
N GLY A 82 7.22 -27.56 3.81
CA GLY A 82 8.08 -26.42 3.52
C GLY A 82 7.45 -25.36 2.61
N THR A 83 6.19 -25.54 2.20
CA THR A 83 5.38 -24.50 1.56
C THR A 83 4.64 -23.66 2.60
N TYR A 84 4.09 -22.53 2.15
CA TYR A 84 3.32 -21.61 2.97
C TYR A 84 2.07 -21.18 2.20
N ASP A 85 0.94 -21.09 2.89
CA ASP A 85 -0.17 -20.26 2.44
C ASP A 85 0.22 -18.80 2.68
N LEU A 86 0.04 -17.95 1.68
CA LEU A 86 0.13 -16.50 1.80
C LEU A 86 -1.24 -15.89 1.50
N GLU A 87 -1.83 -15.22 2.47
CA GLU A 87 -2.95 -14.31 2.24
C GLU A 87 -2.40 -12.89 2.07
N SER A 88 -2.77 -12.21 0.99
CA SER A 88 -2.38 -10.82 0.73
C SER A 88 -3.61 -9.98 0.41
N ILE A 89 -3.73 -8.82 1.04
CA ILE A 89 -4.62 -7.74 0.62
C ILE A 89 -3.75 -6.69 -0.07
N ILE A 90 -4.10 -6.30 -1.29
CA ILE A 90 -3.34 -5.36 -2.10
C ILE A 90 -4.27 -4.24 -2.57
N GLU A 91 -3.86 -3.01 -2.29
CA GLU A 91 -4.55 -1.78 -2.67
C GLU A 91 -3.57 -0.83 -3.34
N VAL A 92 -3.89 -0.36 -4.55
CA VAL A 92 -3.06 0.58 -5.30
C VAL A 92 -3.91 1.78 -5.70
N ASP A 93 -3.53 2.97 -5.25
CA ASP A 93 -4.26 4.20 -5.54
C ASP A 93 -4.41 4.44 -7.05
N GLY A 94 -5.65 4.63 -7.50
CA GLY A 94 -5.98 4.91 -8.90
C GLY A 94 -5.87 3.71 -9.85
N VAL A 95 -5.69 2.49 -9.35
CA VAL A 95 -5.67 1.25 -10.16
C VAL A 95 -6.88 0.40 -9.82
N GLY A 96 -7.60 -0.07 -10.85
CA GLY A 96 -8.80 -0.88 -10.64
C GLY A 96 -8.48 -2.32 -10.21
N ALA A 97 -9.38 -2.95 -9.46
CA ALA A 97 -9.22 -4.33 -8.98
C ALA A 97 -8.85 -5.33 -10.09
N ALA A 98 -9.47 -5.22 -11.27
CA ALA A 98 -9.21 -6.14 -12.38
C ALA A 98 -7.76 -6.08 -12.90
N ASP A 99 -7.15 -4.89 -12.92
CA ASP A 99 -5.76 -4.71 -13.33
C ASP A 99 -4.81 -5.26 -12.27
N ILE A 100 -5.12 -5.04 -10.98
CA ILE A 100 -4.37 -5.59 -9.85
C ILE A 100 -4.44 -7.13 -9.86
N ILE A 101 -5.63 -7.71 -10.01
CA ILE A 101 -5.85 -9.17 -10.10
C ILE A 101 -5.01 -9.74 -11.24
N THR A 102 -5.16 -9.20 -12.45
CA THR A 102 -4.44 -9.70 -13.64
C THR A 102 -2.92 -9.65 -13.43
N PHE A 103 -2.42 -8.57 -12.84
CA PHE A 103 -1.00 -8.41 -12.57
C PHE A 103 -0.48 -9.39 -11.51
N VAL A 104 -1.21 -9.59 -10.41
CA VAL A 104 -0.77 -10.46 -9.32
C VAL A 104 -0.90 -11.93 -9.71
N GLU A 105 -1.94 -12.31 -10.46
CA GLU A 105 -2.10 -13.66 -11.00
C GLU A 105 -1.02 -14.01 -12.04
N SER A 106 -0.44 -13.01 -12.71
CA SER A 106 0.70 -13.25 -13.60
C SER A 106 1.97 -13.70 -12.85
N TRP A 107 1.98 -13.67 -11.51
CA TRP A 107 3.10 -14.14 -10.72
C TRP A 107 3.10 -15.66 -10.54
N ASP A 108 2.08 -16.36 -11.05
CA ASP A 108 2.04 -17.82 -11.03
C ASP A 108 3.33 -18.40 -11.61
N GLU A 109 3.87 -19.39 -10.91
CA GLU A 109 5.17 -20.00 -11.22
C GLU A 109 6.38 -19.04 -11.28
N GLU A 110 6.27 -17.78 -10.88
CA GLU A 110 7.42 -16.86 -10.82
C GLU A 110 8.19 -16.98 -9.49
N THR A 111 9.44 -16.55 -9.51
CA THR A 111 10.22 -16.36 -8.29
C THR A 111 10.29 -14.86 -7.97
N ILE A 112 9.92 -14.48 -6.75
CA ILE A 112 9.96 -13.09 -6.27
C ILE A 112 11.02 -12.94 -5.18
N ASP A 113 11.79 -11.85 -5.23
CA ASP A 113 12.89 -11.61 -4.31
C ASP A 113 12.41 -10.94 -3.02
N GLY A 114 12.51 -11.66 -1.90
CA GLY A 114 12.38 -11.10 -0.55
C GLY A 114 13.70 -10.58 0.00
N LEU A 115 13.67 -10.07 1.24
CA LEU A 115 14.88 -9.57 1.92
C LEU A 115 15.84 -10.69 2.31
N GLN A 116 15.31 -11.83 2.73
CA GLN A 116 16.08 -12.93 3.32
C GLN A 116 15.87 -14.27 2.61
N ALA A 117 14.90 -14.34 1.71
CA ALA A 117 14.57 -15.53 0.95
C ALA A 117 14.06 -15.13 -0.44
N GLN A 118 14.30 -16.00 -1.42
CA GLN A 118 13.55 -16.01 -2.67
C GLN A 118 12.28 -16.81 -2.46
N TRP A 119 11.19 -16.35 -3.07
CA TRP A 119 9.88 -16.96 -2.92
C TRP A 119 9.41 -17.47 -4.28
N LYS A 120 9.40 -18.78 -4.44
CA LYS A 120 8.72 -19.39 -5.58
C LYS A 120 7.22 -19.30 -5.33
N VAL A 121 6.48 -18.67 -6.23
CA VAL A 121 5.03 -18.75 -6.29
C VAL A 121 4.68 -20.06 -6.97
N ASN A 122 3.95 -20.92 -6.27
CA ASN A 122 3.52 -22.23 -6.75
C ASN A 122 2.11 -22.18 -7.32
N ALA A 123 1.27 -21.30 -6.78
CA ALA A 123 -0.08 -21.02 -7.24
C ALA A 123 -0.48 -19.63 -6.72
N VAL A 124 -1.39 -18.98 -7.44
CA VAL A 124 -2.02 -17.72 -7.03
C VAL A 124 -3.46 -17.68 -7.52
N ASN A 125 -4.35 -17.12 -6.70
CA ASN A 125 -5.73 -16.82 -7.08
C ASN A 125 -6.20 -15.57 -6.36
N CYS A 126 -6.75 -14.61 -7.11
CA CYS A 126 -7.14 -13.32 -6.58
C CYS A 126 -8.63 -13.03 -6.83
N TYR A 127 -9.22 -12.21 -5.97
CA TYR A 127 -10.58 -11.73 -6.16
C TYR A 127 -10.78 -10.35 -5.53
N ASP A 128 -11.70 -9.61 -6.13
CA ASP A 128 -12.15 -8.31 -5.65
C ASP A 128 -12.87 -8.47 -4.29
N GLN A 129 -12.63 -7.54 -3.35
CA GLN A 129 -13.27 -7.49 -2.04
C GLN A 129 -14.58 -6.68 -2.01
N ALA A 130 -15.09 -6.24 -3.17
CA ALA A 130 -16.32 -5.47 -3.35
C ALA A 130 -17.50 -5.80 -2.41
#